data_AF-A0A3D9YNQ1-F1
#
_entry.id   AF-A0A3D9YNQ1-F1
#
_cell.length_a   1.000
_cell.length_b   1.000
_cell.length_c   1.000
_cell.angle_alpha   90.00
_cell.angle_beta   90.00
_cell.angle_gamma   90.00
#
_symmetry.space_group_name_H-M   'P 1'
#
loop_
_entity.id
_entity.type
_entity.pdbx_description
1 polymer ?
#
loop_
_entity_poly.entity_id
_entity_poly.type
_entity_poly.pdbx_seq_one_letter_code
_entity_poly.pdbx_strand_id
1 'polypeptide(L)' 'MPNVYIEPRPKGHREGSPIEDYVIEDHAGHALHKTKTQHEAIEWAKAQGHHPLVARVRHENDKKTPGHWRSA' A
#
# COMPACT_ATOMS: atom_id res chain seq x y z
N MET A 1 -0.48 6.87 -15.55
CA MET A 1 0.34 6.68 -14.33
C MET A 1 0.24 5.23 -13.91
N PRO A 2 1.36 4.51 -13.67
CA PRO A 2 1.29 3.11 -13.26
C PRO A 2 0.76 2.99 -11.83
N ASN A 3 0.03 1.90 -11.57
CA ASN A 3 -0.50 1.62 -10.23
C ASN A 3 0.62 1.20 -9.30
N VAL A 4 0.59 1.73 -8.08
CA VAL A 4 1.40 1.25 -6.95
C VAL A 4 0.51 0.93 -5.78
N TYR A 5 0.94 -0.03 -4.98
CA TYR A 5 0.15 -0.65 -3.92
C TYR A 5 0.73 -0.25 -2.57
N ILE A 6 -0.05 0.46 -1.78
CA ILE A 6 0.33 0.94 -0.44
C ILE A 6 -0.20 -0.08 0.57
N GLU A 7 0.73 -0.84 1.14
CA GLU A 7 0.44 -1.95 2.04
C GLU A 7 0.91 -1.66 3.47
N PRO A 8 0.02 -1.74 4.48
CA PRO A 8 0.43 -1.64 5.86
C PRO A 8 1.22 -2.89 6.28
N ARG A 9 2.28 -2.69 7.09
CA ARG A 9 3.10 -3.76 7.64
C ARG A 9 3.03 -3.77 9.18
N PRO A 10 3.27 -4.94 9.81
CA PRO A 10 3.59 -6.25 9.21
C PRO A 10 2.41 -6.97 8.52
N LYS A 11 2.71 -7.81 7.51
CA LYS A 11 1.72 -8.59 6.74
C LYS A 11 1.06 -9.66 7.61
N GLY A 12 -0.24 -9.90 7.42
CA GLY A 12 -0.94 -11.05 8.01
C GLY A 12 -1.15 -11.00 9.53
N HIS A 13 -0.97 -9.84 10.16
CA HIS A 13 -1.23 -9.68 11.59
C HIS A 13 -2.73 -9.62 11.90
N ARG A 14 -3.09 -10.06 13.11
CA ARG A 14 -4.46 -9.99 13.64
C ARG A 14 -4.98 -8.56 13.58
N GLU A 15 -6.26 -8.42 13.26
CA GLU A 15 -6.97 -7.14 13.33
C GLU A 15 -6.75 -6.47 14.70
N GLY A 16 -6.47 -5.17 14.71
CA GLY A 16 -6.10 -4.41 15.91
C GLY A 16 -4.60 -4.37 16.24
N SER A 17 -3.75 -5.17 15.58
CA SER A 17 -2.29 -5.05 15.73
C SER A 17 -1.79 -3.68 15.24
N PRO A 18 -0.72 -3.11 15.83
CA PRO A 18 -0.17 -1.84 15.39
C PRO A 18 0.39 -1.93 13.96
N ILE A 19 0.20 -0.86 13.18
CA ILE A 19 0.90 -0.66 11.91
C ILE A 19 2.24 -0.01 12.22
N GLU A 20 3.32 -0.62 11.77
CA GLU A 20 4.68 -0.12 12.00
C GLU A 20 5.16 0.80 10.88
N ASP A 21 4.73 0.50 9.66
CA ASP A 21 5.07 1.22 8.44
C ASP A 21 4.12 0.89 7.29
N TYR A 22 4.28 1.65 6.21
CA TYR A 22 3.63 1.42 4.93
C TYR A 22 4.70 1.19 3.87
N VAL A 23 4.50 0.15 3.06
CA VAL A 23 5.38 -0.16 1.94
C VAL A 23 4.63 0.16 0.65
N ILE A 24 5.29 0.85 -0.26
CA ILE A 24 4.80 1.07 -1.62
C ILE A 24 5.43 0.00 -2.51
N GLU A 25 4.59 -0.84 -3.10
CA GLU A 25 5.02 -1.91 -4.00
C GLU A 25 4.50 -1.70 -5.43
N ASP A 26 5.23 -2.21 -6.42
CA ASP A 26 4.70 -2.35 -7.78
C ASP A 26 3.72 -3.53 -7.89
N HIS A 27 3.18 -3.73 -9.09
CA HIS A 27 2.29 -4.85 -9.41
C HIS A 27 2.95 -6.24 -9.29
N ALA A 28 4.28 -6.32 -9.34
CA ALA A 28 5.05 -7.55 -9.22
C ALA A 28 5.45 -7.87 -7.77
N GLY A 29 5.23 -6.94 -6.81
CA GLY A 29 5.61 -7.14 -5.42
C GLY A 29 6.98 -6.56 -5.04
N HIS A 30 7.62 -5.81 -5.94
CA HIS A 30 8.86 -5.13 -5.59
C HIS A 30 8.57 -3.90 -4.74
N ALA A 31 9.20 -3.84 -3.57
CA ALA A 31 9.14 -2.67 -2.71
C ALA A 31 9.93 -1.51 -3.35
N LEU A 32 9.24 -0.41 -3.61
CA LEU A 32 9.80 0.80 -4.18
C LEU A 32 10.21 1.80 -3.09
N HIS A 33 9.41 1.89 -2.02
CA HIS A 33 9.66 2.80 -0.91
C HIS A 33 8.93 2.37 0.37
N LYS A 34 9.32 2.95 1.51
CA LYS A 34 8.75 2.66 2.84
C LYS A 34 8.59 3.96 3.62
N THR A 35 7.43 4.16 4.22
CA THR A 35 7.08 5.36 4.99
C THR A 35 6.50 4.99 6.36
N LYS A 36 6.40 5.96 7.27
CA LYS A 36 5.79 5.73 8.59
C LYS A 36 4.28 5.90 8.56
N THR A 37 3.79 6.76 7.69
CA THR A 37 2.35 7.01 7.56
C THR A 37 1.83 6.69 6.16
N GLN A 38 0.53 6.36 6.09
CA GLN A 38 -0.16 6.16 4.82
C GLN A 38 -0.16 7.45 3.98
N HIS A 39 -0.28 8.61 4.65
CA HIS A 39 -0.28 9.91 3.99
C HIS A 39 1.04 10.16 3.26
N GLU A 40 2.17 9.93 3.94
CA GLU A 40 3.50 10.02 3.32
C GLU A 40 3.64 9.08 2.10
N ALA A 41 3.10 7.86 2.18
CA ALA A 41 3.15 6.91 1.06
C ALA A 41 2.35 7.42 -0.15
N ILE A 42 1.17 8.01 0.10
CA ILE A 42 0.31 8.58 -0.95
C ILE A 42 1.00 9.77 -1.61
N GLU A 43 1.52 10.70 -0.81
CA GLU A 43 2.21 11.89 -1.32
C GLU A 43 3.47 11.51 -2.10
N TRP A 44 4.26 10.54 -1.59
CA TRP A 44 5.41 10.01 -2.32
C TRP A 44 4.99 9.42 -3.68
N ALA A 45 3.95 8.57 -3.71
CA ALA A 45 3.49 7.95 -4.95
C ALA A 45 3.00 8.98 -5.97
N LYS A 46 2.25 9.99 -5.54
CA LYS A 46 1.79 11.09 -6.40
C LYS A 46 2.96 11.92 -6.93
N ALA A 47 3.95 12.22 -6.09
CA ALA A 47 5.16 12.94 -6.49
C ALA A 47 5.99 12.17 -7.53
N GLN A 48 5.96 10.83 -7.50
CA GLN A 48 6.60 9.98 -8.51
C GLN A 48 5.74 9.77 -9.78
N GLY A 49 4.57 10.39 -9.89
CA GLY A 49 3.66 10.21 -11.03
C GLY A 49 3.02 8.82 -11.08
N HIS A 50 2.82 8.19 -9.92
CA HIS A 50 2.10 6.92 -9.78
C HIS A 50 0.64 7.14 -9.42
N HIS A 51 -0.18 6.10 -9.63
CA HIS A 51 -1.55 6.04 -9.16
C HIS A 51 -1.61 5.15 -7.89
N PRO A 52 -1.70 5.74 -6.68
CA PRO A 52 -1.66 4.99 -5.44
C PRO A 52 -2.96 4.22 -5.18
N LEU A 53 -2.82 2.95 -4.84
CA LEU A 53 -3.87 2.04 -4.43
C LEU A 53 -3.59 1.61 -2.99
N VAL A 54 -4.41 2.03 -2.05
CA VAL A 54 -4.29 1.70 -0.63
C VAL A 54 -5.11 0.46 -0.30
N ALA A 55 -4.54 -0.48 0.45
CA ALA A 55 -5.27 -1.65 0.94
C ALA A 55 -6.47 -1.23 1.80
N ARG A 56 -7.67 -1.76 1.48
CA ARG A 56 -8.90 -1.52 2.25
C ARG A 56 -8.91 -2.29 3.55
N VAL A 57 -8.46 -3.53 3.51
CA VAL A 57 -8.41 -4.45 4.64
C VAL A 57 -6.98 -4.94 4.79
N ARG A 58 -6.41 -4.80 5.99
CA ARG A 58 -4.96 -4.99 6.23
C ARG A 58 -4.42 -6.37 5.85
N HIS A 59 -5.28 -7.38 5.87
CA HIS A 59 -4.91 -8.77 5.54
C HIS A 59 -5.37 -9.20 4.14
N GLU A 60 -6.18 -8.38 3.45
CA GLU A 60 -6.63 -8.64 2.08
C GLU A 60 -5.74 -7.82 1.12
N ASN A 61 -4.50 -8.26 0.91
CA ASN A 61 -3.53 -7.55 0.05
C ASN A 61 -3.27 -8.31 -1.27
N ASP A 62 -4.24 -9.08 -1.75
CA ASP A 62 -4.12 -9.70 -3.08
C ASP A 62 -4.30 -8.64 -4.17
N LYS A 63 -3.21 -8.32 -4.87
CA LYS A 63 -3.16 -7.35 -5.98
C LYS A 63 -3.98 -7.78 -7.20
N LYS A 64 -4.32 -9.08 -7.30
CA LYS A 64 -5.19 -9.61 -8.37
C LYS A 64 -6.67 -9.36 -8.11
N THR A 65 -7.03 -8.90 -6.91
CA THR A 65 -8.41 -8.61 -6.52
C THR A 65 -8.61 -7.11 -6.36
N PRO A 66 -9.09 -6.38 -7.39
CA PRO A 66 -9.22 -4.92 -7.35
C PRO A 66 -10.08 -4.39 -6.20
N GLY A 67 -11.07 -5.18 -5.75
CA GLY A 67 -11.96 -4.83 -4.65
C GLY A 67 -11.25 -4.62 -3.32
N HIS A 68 -10.05 -5.19 -3.13
CA HIS A 68 -9.23 -5.01 -1.94
C HIS A 68 -8.55 -3.64 -1.86
N TRP A 69 -8.60 -2.85 -2.93
CA TRP A 69 -7.82 -1.62 -3.04
C TRP A 69 -8.72 -0.39 -3.20
N ARG A 70 -8.25 0.75 -2.73
CA ARG A 70 -8.90 2.04 -2.86
C ARG A 70 -7.92 3.06 -3.43
N SER A 71 -8.32 3.76 -4.48
CA SER A 71 -7.57 4.89 -5.03
C SER A 71 -7.48 6.04 -4.02
N ALA A 72 -6.34 6.72 -3.96
CA ALA A 72 -6.07 7.81 -3.01
C ALA A 72 -5.51 9.07 -3.68
#